data_AF-A0A6A5FZR4-F1
#
_entry.id   AF-A0A6A5FZR4-F1
#
_cell.length_a   1.000
_cell.length_b   1.000
_cell.length_c   1.000
_cell.angle_alpha   90.00
_cell.angle_beta   90.00
_cell.angle_gamma   90.00
#
_symmetry.space_group_name_H-M   'P 1'
#
loop_
_entity.id
_entity.type
_entity.pdbx_description
1 polymer ?
#
loop_
_entity_poly.entity_id
_entity_poly.type
_entity_poly.pdbx_seq_one_letter_code
_entity_poly.pdbx_strand_id
1 'polypeptide(L)'
;MGVRGSKIGRTRAEKAHVKNELAKKTPQVNINTQFQKGYKLIKPCENAVEGYNDCKGTIAELWKEAKQFLFMFKNMMKFLNDDDNCPLAKEWCMNLVKTTHTLENMWRAFFKKNEWGENGEKGLQHIVNDGFRNIPAIRNDLLKIHGGNGRTQKMLEKRVEPLIAEHFRCIEIVRLIEIYSYNTDGRLELSGYNFEQERIVVECLDACSCSRQQKTVVVYYEEVSRGFAIRVAEKNKKGEFVCEHVGDIKVAKENQTGKKRDKSYDAALKVYDKELAICSANIVNISRFMAHACAIFMEAYNRETESSAIVPRIGVYALKNIEEAGEEKISSERHTEMRSLDALKEPKLETIEEGQQEFQEYNKKCVCVRKVPKPEPIPEEKLKRNHISESNPRQMKFASFNPPNTA
;
A
#
# COMPACT_ATOMS: atom_id res chain seq x y z
N MET A 1 39.02 -28.36 -75.51
CA MET A 1 37.63 -28.06 -75.14
C MET A 1 37.62 -27.64 -73.67
N GLY A 2 37.50 -26.33 -73.40
CA GLY A 2 37.55 -25.77 -72.04
C GLY A 2 36.14 -25.52 -71.50
N VAL A 3 35.79 -26.17 -70.38
CA VAL A 3 34.49 -26.01 -69.72
C VAL A 3 34.57 -24.83 -68.75
N ARG A 4 33.81 -23.76 -69.05
CA ARG A 4 33.62 -22.61 -68.14
C ARG A 4 32.70 -23.01 -66.98
N GLY A 5 33.27 -23.20 -65.79
CA GLY A 5 32.52 -23.34 -64.55
C GLY A 5 31.83 -22.03 -64.15
N SER A 6 30.52 -22.08 -63.94
CA SER A 6 29.66 -20.94 -63.59
C SER A 6 30.01 -20.36 -62.22
N LYS A 7 30.50 -19.10 -62.21
CA LYS A 7 30.77 -18.30 -60.99
C LYS A 7 29.50 -17.93 -60.20
N ILE A 8 28.30 -18.18 -60.73
CA ILE A 8 27.02 -17.75 -60.14
C ILE A 8 26.56 -18.73 -59.03
N GLY A 9 27.05 -19.98 -59.01
CA GLY A 9 26.69 -20.96 -57.98
C GLY A 9 27.35 -20.74 -56.61
N ARG A 10 28.60 -20.24 -56.58
CA ARG A 10 29.37 -20.06 -55.33
C ARG A 10 28.82 -18.94 -54.45
N THR A 11 28.42 -17.82 -55.04
CA THR A 11 27.92 -16.66 -54.29
C THR A 11 26.56 -16.91 -53.64
N ARG A 12 25.75 -17.82 -54.20
CA ARG A 12 24.44 -18.20 -53.64
C ARG A 12 24.60 -19.22 -52.50
N ALA A 13 25.56 -20.13 -52.61
CA ALA A 13 25.89 -21.09 -51.56
C ALA A 13 26.56 -20.41 -50.35
N GLU A 14 27.47 -19.45 -50.57
CA GLU A 14 28.11 -18.67 -49.49
C GLU A 14 27.10 -17.76 -48.77
N LYS A 15 26.19 -17.09 -49.51
CA LYS A 15 25.09 -16.32 -48.88
C LYS A 15 24.12 -17.21 -48.09
N ALA A 16 23.82 -18.41 -48.56
CA ALA A 16 22.99 -19.37 -47.82
C ALA A 16 23.69 -19.87 -46.55
N HIS A 17 25.01 -20.11 -46.61
CA HIS A 17 25.80 -20.54 -45.45
C HIS A 17 25.94 -19.43 -44.40
N VAL A 18 26.15 -18.18 -44.80
CA VAL A 18 26.19 -17.02 -43.87
C VAL A 18 24.83 -16.75 -43.23
N LYS A 19 23.72 -16.93 -43.96
CA LYS A 19 22.36 -16.78 -43.41
C LYS A 19 22.03 -17.90 -42.41
N ASN A 20 22.53 -19.12 -42.64
CA ASN A 20 22.39 -20.25 -41.73
C ASN A 20 23.30 -20.16 -40.49
N GLU A 21 24.50 -19.57 -40.62
CA GLU A 21 25.42 -19.30 -39.51
C GLU A 21 24.89 -18.18 -38.59
N LEU A 22 24.29 -17.12 -39.15
CA LEU A 22 23.64 -16.06 -38.36
C LEU A 22 22.39 -16.57 -37.62
N ALA A 23 21.62 -17.48 -38.21
CA ALA A 23 20.46 -18.10 -37.56
C ALA A 23 20.85 -19.10 -36.44
N LYS A 24 22.11 -19.55 -36.40
CA LYS A 24 22.64 -20.46 -35.36
C LYS A 24 23.24 -19.76 -34.14
N LYS A 25 23.27 -18.42 -34.09
CA LYS A 25 23.81 -17.66 -32.96
C LYS A 25 22.75 -16.75 -32.36
N THR A 26 21.79 -17.36 -31.67
CA THR A 26 21.17 -16.96 -30.38
C THR A 26 19.85 -17.73 -30.31
N PRO A 27 19.66 -18.68 -29.38
CA PRO A 27 18.35 -19.30 -29.21
C PRO A 27 17.34 -18.19 -28.95
N GLN A 28 16.33 -18.03 -29.82
CA GLN A 28 15.20 -17.15 -29.55
C GLN A 28 14.49 -17.71 -28.32
N VAL A 29 14.89 -17.24 -27.14
CA VAL A 29 14.23 -17.61 -25.89
C VAL A 29 12.79 -17.13 -26.01
N ASN A 30 11.84 -18.06 -25.92
CA ASN A 30 10.41 -17.80 -26.01
C ASN A 30 10.04 -16.62 -25.08
N ILE A 31 9.36 -15.60 -25.62
CA ILE A 31 8.99 -14.38 -24.89
C ILE A 31 8.16 -14.69 -23.63
N ASN A 32 7.35 -15.76 -23.65
CA ASN A 32 6.62 -16.24 -22.48
C ASN A 32 7.56 -16.75 -21.38
N THR A 33 8.64 -17.45 -21.77
CA THR A 33 9.69 -17.85 -20.82
C THR A 33 10.42 -16.64 -20.26
N GLN A 34 10.67 -15.60 -21.06
CA GLN A 34 11.28 -14.35 -20.59
C GLN A 34 10.36 -13.62 -19.60
N PHE A 35 9.05 -13.57 -19.87
CA PHE A 35 8.03 -13.00 -18.98
C PHE A 35 7.97 -13.76 -17.65
N GLN A 36 7.86 -15.08 -17.68
CA GLN A 36 7.74 -15.91 -16.47
C GLN A 36 9.01 -15.87 -15.61
N LYS A 37 10.18 -15.78 -16.24
CA LYS A 37 11.47 -15.70 -15.54
C LYS A 37 11.84 -14.28 -15.09
N GLY A 38 11.04 -13.27 -15.44
CA GLY A 38 11.32 -11.87 -15.11
C GLY A 38 12.55 -11.28 -15.83
N TYR A 39 13.11 -11.96 -16.84
CA TYR A 39 14.26 -11.47 -17.60
C TYR A 39 13.94 -10.21 -18.41
N LYS A 40 12.66 -10.02 -18.72
CA LYS A 40 12.13 -8.77 -19.26
C LYS A 40 10.99 -8.30 -18.37
N LEU A 41 11.01 -7.02 -18.03
CA LEU A 41 9.96 -6.36 -17.24
C LEU A 41 8.79 -6.02 -18.16
N ILE A 42 8.08 -7.06 -18.58
CA ILE A 42 6.96 -6.97 -19.53
C ILE A 42 5.67 -7.50 -18.92
N LYS A 43 4.55 -7.07 -19.49
CA LYS A 43 3.20 -7.54 -19.18
C LYS A 43 2.38 -7.83 -20.44
N PRO A 44 1.36 -8.70 -20.37
CA PRO A 44 0.45 -8.92 -21.49
C PRO A 44 -0.20 -7.61 -21.97
N CYS A 45 -0.36 -7.47 -23.28
CA CYS A 45 -1.05 -6.33 -23.90
C CYS A 45 -2.56 -6.54 -23.89
N GLU A 46 -3.32 -5.59 -23.35
CA GLU A 46 -4.80 -5.65 -23.31
C GLU A 46 -5.43 -5.72 -24.71
N ASN A 47 -4.76 -5.18 -25.72
CA ASN A 47 -5.30 -5.02 -27.08
C ASN A 47 -4.77 -6.05 -28.09
N ALA A 48 -3.86 -6.94 -27.70
CA ALA A 48 -3.25 -7.90 -28.61
C ALA A 48 -3.15 -9.29 -27.97
N VAL A 49 -3.75 -10.28 -28.63
CA VAL A 49 -3.91 -11.67 -28.15
C VAL A 49 -2.56 -12.33 -27.77
N GLU A 50 -1.44 -11.84 -28.30
CA GLU A 50 -0.09 -12.35 -28.00
C GLU A 50 0.94 -11.22 -27.81
N GLY A 51 0.48 -9.98 -27.62
CA GLY A 51 1.35 -8.82 -27.44
C GLY A 51 1.86 -8.70 -26.01
N TYR A 52 3.08 -8.17 -25.85
CA TYR A 52 3.63 -7.77 -24.55
C TYR A 52 4.03 -6.29 -24.61
N ASN A 53 3.80 -5.58 -23.51
CA ASN A 53 4.24 -4.20 -23.31
C ASN A 53 5.25 -4.13 -22.17
N ASP A 54 6.18 -3.18 -22.22
CA ASP A 54 7.07 -2.91 -21.10
C ASP A 54 6.28 -2.37 -19.91
N CYS A 55 6.60 -2.88 -18.71
CA CYS A 55 6.11 -2.32 -17.45
C CYS A 55 6.75 -0.94 -17.24
N LYS A 56 5.92 0.09 -17.06
CA LYS A 56 6.37 1.46 -16.77
C LYS A 56 6.86 1.61 -15.33
N GLY A 57 6.44 0.71 -14.43
CA GLY A 57 6.83 0.75 -13.02
C GLY A 57 6.22 1.94 -12.28
N THR A 58 5.07 2.44 -12.73
CA THR A 58 4.35 3.52 -12.03
C THR A 58 3.45 2.93 -10.95
N ILE A 59 3.22 3.68 -9.88
CA ILE A 59 2.26 3.32 -8.82
C ILE A 59 0.87 3.08 -9.41
N ALA A 60 0.44 3.92 -10.35
CA ALA A 60 -0.86 3.78 -11.02
C ALA A 60 -0.99 2.45 -11.78
N GLU A 61 0.08 2.01 -12.43
CA GLU A 61 0.12 0.72 -13.12
C GLU A 61 0.07 -0.45 -12.13
N LEU A 62 0.89 -0.39 -11.06
CA LEU A 62 0.92 -1.40 -10.01
C LEU A 62 -0.45 -1.55 -9.32
N TRP A 63 -1.09 -0.42 -9.01
CA TRP A 63 -2.42 -0.37 -8.40
C TRP A 63 -3.53 -0.92 -9.31
N LYS A 64 -3.48 -0.60 -10.62
CA LYS A 64 -4.44 -1.14 -11.60
C LYS A 64 -4.35 -2.67 -11.64
N GLU A 65 -3.15 -3.22 -11.75
CA GLU A 65 -2.95 -4.68 -11.83
C GLU A 65 -3.34 -5.39 -10.53
N ALA A 66 -3.00 -4.80 -9.38
CA ALA A 66 -3.41 -5.34 -8.09
C ALA A 66 -4.93 -5.42 -7.99
N LYS A 67 -5.65 -4.33 -8.30
CA LYS A 67 -7.13 -4.32 -8.33
C LYS A 67 -7.71 -5.43 -9.22
N GLN A 68 -7.15 -5.61 -10.40
CA GLN A 68 -7.55 -6.70 -11.30
C GLN A 68 -7.32 -8.07 -10.66
N PHE A 69 -6.16 -8.28 -10.03
CA PHE A 69 -5.84 -9.50 -9.30
C PHE A 69 -6.84 -9.80 -8.17
N LEU A 70 -7.17 -8.82 -7.33
CA LEU A 70 -8.15 -9.00 -6.24
C LEU A 70 -9.56 -9.29 -6.78
N PHE A 71 -9.95 -8.62 -7.85
CA PHE A 71 -11.23 -8.89 -8.50
C PHE A 71 -11.28 -10.33 -9.01
N MET A 72 -10.24 -10.81 -9.70
CA MET A 72 -10.15 -12.19 -10.16
C MET A 72 -10.17 -13.18 -8.98
N PHE A 73 -9.48 -12.86 -7.89
CA PHE A 73 -9.42 -13.69 -6.69
C PHE A 73 -10.80 -13.84 -6.04
N LYS A 74 -11.51 -12.73 -5.81
CA LYS A 74 -12.86 -12.74 -5.22
C LYS A 74 -13.86 -13.53 -6.07
N ASN A 75 -13.81 -13.39 -7.40
CA ASN A 75 -14.68 -14.16 -8.29
C ASN A 75 -14.33 -15.65 -8.25
N MET A 76 -13.04 -16.01 -8.29
CA MET A 76 -12.61 -17.40 -8.14
C MET A 76 -13.11 -18.01 -6.82
N MET A 77 -12.95 -17.30 -5.70
CA MET A 77 -13.44 -17.75 -4.40
C MET A 77 -14.95 -18.00 -4.40
N LYS A 78 -15.73 -17.13 -5.05
CA LYS A 78 -17.18 -17.32 -5.18
C LYS A 78 -17.52 -18.62 -5.90
N PHE A 79 -16.85 -18.94 -7.02
CA PHE A 79 -17.11 -20.19 -7.76
C PHE A 79 -16.67 -21.45 -7.01
N LEU A 80 -15.57 -21.37 -6.25
CA LEU A 80 -15.12 -22.50 -5.42
C LEU A 80 -16.10 -22.80 -4.28
N ASN A 81 -16.78 -21.79 -3.74
CA ASN A 81 -17.82 -22.00 -2.72
C ASN A 81 -19.04 -22.76 -3.24
N ASP A 82 -19.31 -22.67 -4.54
CA ASP A 82 -20.46 -23.34 -5.18
C ASP A 82 -20.12 -24.78 -5.63
N ASP A 83 -18.90 -25.00 -6.15
CA ASP A 83 -18.39 -26.31 -6.58
C ASP A 83 -16.85 -26.35 -6.61
N ASP A 84 -16.25 -27.17 -5.75
CA ASP A 84 -14.80 -27.38 -5.67
C ASP A 84 -14.16 -27.87 -7.00
N ASN A 85 -14.96 -28.45 -7.90
CA ASN A 85 -14.52 -28.93 -9.21
C ASN A 85 -14.94 -28.02 -10.37
N CYS A 86 -15.44 -26.81 -10.10
CA CYS A 86 -15.88 -25.87 -11.11
C CYS A 86 -14.79 -25.63 -12.18
N PRO A 87 -15.02 -25.98 -13.46
CA PRO A 87 -14.05 -25.75 -14.53
C PRO A 87 -13.68 -24.27 -14.69
N LEU A 88 -14.64 -23.37 -14.44
CA LEU A 88 -14.40 -21.93 -14.44
C LEU A 88 -13.40 -21.55 -13.36
N ALA A 89 -13.55 -22.05 -12.12
CA ALA A 89 -12.61 -21.75 -11.05
C ALA A 89 -11.16 -22.16 -11.41
N LYS A 90 -10.98 -23.27 -12.12
CA LYS A 90 -9.65 -23.70 -12.62
C LYS A 90 -9.08 -22.73 -13.65
N GLU A 91 -9.90 -22.21 -14.56
CA GLU A 91 -9.51 -21.20 -15.53
C GLU A 91 -9.11 -19.88 -14.85
N TRP A 92 -9.93 -19.39 -13.92
CA TRP A 92 -9.63 -18.19 -13.13
C TRP A 92 -8.34 -18.35 -12.32
N CYS A 93 -8.10 -19.54 -11.76
CA CYS A 93 -6.87 -19.84 -11.03
C CYS A 93 -5.62 -19.69 -11.92
N MET A 94 -5.66 -20.16 -13.17
CA MET A 94 -4.54 -19.99 -14.10
C MET A 94 -4.36 -18.54 -14.54
N ASN A 95 -5.45 -17.79 -14.69
CA ASN A 95 -5.37 -16.36 -14.96
C ASN A 95 -4.73 -15.61 -13.79
N LEU A 96 -5.09 -15.94 -12.54
CA LEU A 96 -4.44 -15.41 -11.35
C LEU A 96 -2.94 -15.74 -11.31
N VAL A 97 -2.56 -16.98 -11.61
CA VAL A 97 -1.14 -17.37 -11.72
C VAL A 97 -0.41 -16.48 -12.73
N LYS A 98 -0.96 -16.25 -13.93
CA LYS A 98 -0.36 -15.33 -14.91
C LYS A 98 -0.23 -13.92 -14.35
N THR A 99 -1.26 -13.40 -13.70
CA THR A 99 -1.24 -12.07 -13.09
C THR A 99 -0.21 -11.94 -11.98
N THR A 100 0.09 -13.01 -11.22
CA THR A 100 1.19 -12.95 -10.25
C THR A 100 2.55 -12.72 -10.92
N HIS A 101 2.78 -13.19 -12.16
CA HIS A 101 4.00 -12.86 -12.90
C HIS A 101 4.00 -11.41 -13.36
N THR A 102 2.85 -10.90 -13.81
CA THR A 102 2.68 -9.49 -14.16
C THR A 102 2.98 -8.57 -12.97
N LEU A 103 2.38 -8.86 -11.80
CA LEU A 103 2.63 -8.12 -10.56
C LEU A 103 4.10 -8.14 -10.17
N GLU A 104 4.76 -9.30 -10.25
CA GLU A 104 6.19 -9.42 -9.95
C GLU A 104 7.03 -8.52 -10.89
N ASN A 105 6.75 -8.54 -12.19
CA ASN A 105 7.45 -7.69 -13.16
C ASN A 105 7.17 -6.19 -12.94
N MET A 106 5.95 -5.83 -12.55
CA MET A 106 5.60 -4.44 -12.22
C MET A 106 6.32 -3.95 -10.95
N TRP A 107 6.42 -4.77 -9.91
CA TRP A 107 7.20 -4.45 -8.71
C TRP A 107 8.67 -4.25 -9.05
N ARG A 108 9.27 -5.15 -9.84
CA ARG A 108 10.66 -5.00 -10.31
C ARG A 108 10.86 -3.72 -11.13
N ALA A 109 9.91 -3.38 -11.99
CA ALA A 109 9.94 -2.12 -12.74
C ALA A 109 9.82 -0.89 -11.82
N PHE A 110 8.96 -0.96 -10.81
CA PHE A 110 8.84 0.05 -9.77
C PHE A 110 10.14 0.20 -8.98
N PHE A 111 10.77 -0.90 -8.54
CA PHE A 111 12.05 -0.86 -7.83
C PHE A 111 13.15 -0.25 -8.67
N LYS A 112 13.27 -0.66 -9.94
CA LYS A 112 14.23 -0.09 -10.88
C LYS A 112 14.03 1.41 -11.06
N LYS A 113 12.78 1.87 -11.20
CA LYS A 113 12.45 3.28 -11.37
C LYS A 113 12.81 4.13 -10.14
N ASN A 114 12.66 3.56 -8.94
CA ASN A 114 12.95 4.26 -7.68
C ASN A 114 14.34 3.93 -7.12
N GLU A 115 15.22 3.30 -7.92
CA GLU A 115 16.58 2.93 -7.51
C GLU A 115 16.67 1.97 -6.31
N TRP A 116 15.61 1.19 -6.05
CA TRP A 116 15.55 0.23 -4.93
C TRP A 116 16.32 -1.07 -5.20
N GLY A 117 16.95 -1.20 -6.37
CA GLY A 117 17.57 -2.45 -6.82
C GLY A 117 16.63 -3.31 -7.66
N GLU A 118 17.06 -4.50 -8.05
CA GLU A 118 16.29 -5.39 -8.91
C GLU A 118 15.16 -6.09 -8.15
N ASN A 119 15.40 -6.43 -6.88
CA ASN A 119 14.44 -7.10 -6.00
C ASN A 119 14.04 -6.24 -4.79
N GLY A 120 14.27 -4.93 -4.86
CA GLY A 120 13.96 -4.01 -3.77
C GLY A 120 14.95 -4.08 -2.61
N GLU A 121 16.19 -4.53 -2.83
CA GLU A 121 17.21 -4.71 -1.80
C GLU A 121 17.52 -3.41 -1.04
N LYS A 122 17.38 -2.25 -1.69
CA LYS A 122 17.56 -0.91 -1.10
C LYS A 122 16.24 -0.26 -0.68
N GLY A 123 15.12 -0.93 -0.92
CA GLY A 123 13.79 -0.45 -0.61
C GLY A 123 13.40 -0.62 0.85
N LEU A 124 12.17 -0.18 1.16
CA LEU A 124 11.54 -0.45 2.44
C LEU A 124 11.31 -1.94 2.61
N GLN A 125 12.10 -2.59 3.48
CA GLN A 125 12.10 -4.05 3.58
C GLN A 125 10.75 -4.65 3.94
N HIS A 126 9.89 -3.99 4.71
CA HIS A 126 8.51 -4.47 4.93
C HIS A 126 7.70 -4.46 3.63
N ILE A 127 7.71 -3.37 2.86
CA ILE A 127 7.04 -3.29 1.56
C ILE A 127 7.56 -4.37 0.60
N VAL A 128 8.87 -4.60 0.61
CA VAL A 128 9.51 -5.60 -0.25
C VAL A 128 9.17 -7.02 0.20
N ASN A 129 9.27 -7.32 1.49
CA ASN A 129 8.96 -8.64 2.04
C ASN A 129 7.47 -8.96 1.89
N ASP A 130 6.64 -8.05 2.36
CA ASP A 130 5.22 -8.28 2.55
C ASP A 130 4.43 -8.04 1.25
N GLY A 131 4.86 -7.07 0.45
CA GLY A 131 4.32 -6.77 -0.88
C GLY A 131 4.91 -7.66 -1.98
N PHE A 132 6.23 -7.70 -2.15
CA PHE A 132 6.83 -8.36 -3.31
C PHE A 132 7.20 -9.83 -3.08
N ARG A 133 7.91 -10.15 -1.99
CA ARG A 133 8.43 -11.52 -1.75
C ARG A 133 7.36 -12.55 -1.44
N ASN A 134 6.14 -12.11 -1.10
CA ASN A 134 4.99 -12.99 -0.92
C ASN A 134 4.35 -13.47 -2.24
N ILE A 135 4.61 -12.80 -3.37
CA ILE A 135 4.00 -13.13 -4.67
C ILE A 135 4.29 -14.58 -5.11
N PRO A 136 5.54 -15.11 -5.02
CA PRO A 136 5.81 -16.51 -5.35
C PRO A 136 5.08 -17.51 -4.44
N ALA A 137 4.89 -17.19 -3.16
CA ALA A 137 4.14 -18.05 -2.24
C ALA A 137 2.65 -18.12 -2.64
N ILE A 138 2.04 -16.97 -2.94
CA ILE A 138 0.68 -16.87 -3.49
C ILE A 138 0.57 -17.71 -4.77
N ARG A 139 1.50 -17.52 -5.71
CA ARG A 139 1.56 -18.27 -6.98
C ARG A 139 1.62 -19.78 -6.77
N ASN A 140 2.49 -20.24 -5.88
CA ASN A 140 2.65 -21.67 -5.58
C ASN A 140 1.39 -22.28 -4.98
N ASP A 141 0.67 -21.55 -4.14
CA ASP A 141 -0.58 -22.04 -3.57
C ASP A 141 -1.70 -22.07 -4.61
N LEU A 142 -1.80 -21.06 -5.49
CA LEU A 142 -2.69 -21.10 -6.66
C LEU A 142 -2.39 -22.30 -7.59
N LEU A 143 -1.13 -22.63 -7.84
CA LEU A 143 -0.78 -23.80 -8.65
C LEU A 143 -1.22 -25.13 -8.02
N LYS A 144 -1.12 -25.27 -6.69
CA LYS A 144 -1.61 -26.47 -5.97
C LYS A 144 -3.13 -26.62 -6.10
N ILE A 145 -3.84 -25.49 -6.10
CA ILE A 145 -5.30 -25.44 -6.23
C ILE A 145 -5.71 -25.87 -7.64
N HIS A 146 -5.05 -25.32 -8.66
CA HIS A 146 -5.28 -25.72 -10.04
C HIS A 146 -5.05 -27.23 -10.25
N GLY A 147 -4.05 -27.81 -9.56
CA GLY A 147 -3.76 -29.24 -9.57
C GLY A 147 -4.78 -30.15 -8.87
N GLY A 148 -5.87 -29.61 -8.30
CA GLY A 148 -6.96 -30.40 -7.70
C GLY A 148 -6.69 -30.88 -6.27
N ASN A 149 -5.85 -30.19 -5.51
CA ASN A 149 -5.63 -30.53 -4.10
C ASN A 149 -6.85 -30.15 -3.24
N GLY A 150 -7.70 -31.13 -2.88
CA GLY A 150 -8.99 -30.96 -2.19
C GLY A 150 -9.01 -30.30 -0.79
N ARG A 151 -7.90 -29.71 -0.32
CA ARG A 151 -7.87 -28.78 0.83
C ARG A 151 -7.97 -27.30 0.40
N THR A 152 -8.46 -27.07 -0.82
CA THR A 152 -8.39 -25.86 -1.62
C THR A 152 -8.88 -24.60 -0.90
N GLN A 153 -10.14 -24.61 -0.44
CA GLN A 153 -10.80 -23.40 0.06
C GLN A 153 -10.22 -22.91 1.39
N LYS A 154 -10.11 -23.80 2.39
CA LYS A 154 -9.56 -23.43 3.71
C LYS A 154 -8.10 -22.94 3.62
N MET A 155 -7.34 -23.45 2.65
CA MET A 155 -5.99 -22.96 2.38
C MET A 155 -6.00 -21.56 1.78
N LEU A 156 -6.93 -21.27 0.87
CA LEU A 156 -7.10 -19.94 0.27
C LEU A 156 -7.43 -18.88 1.32
N GLU A 157 -8.47 -19.11 2.12
CA GLU A 157 -8.94 -18.17 3.15
C GLU A 157 -7.88 -17.95 4.24
N LYS A 158 -7.23 -19.01 4.72
CA LYS A 158 -6.30 -18.89 5.86
C LYS A 158 -4.91 -18.41 5.49
N ARG A 159 -4.49 -18.58 4.24
CA ARG A 159 -3.10 -18.32 3.82
C ARG A 159 -3.00 -17.34 2.67
N VAL A 160 -3.76 -17.55 1.59
CA VAL A 160 -3.61 -16.71 0.40
C VAL A 160 -4.26 -15.34 0.61
N GLU A 161 -5.48 -15.29 1.13
CA GLU A 161 -6.20 -14.03 1.36
C GLU A 161 -5.44 -13.04 2.27
N PRO A 162 -4.85 -13.44 3.41
CA PRO A 162 -4.00 -12.55 4.21
C PRO A 162 -2.79 -12.00 3.45
N LEU A 163 -2.12 -12.84 2.65
CA LEU A 163 -0.97 -12.41 1.84
C LEU A 163 -1.39 -11.41 0.75
N ILE A 164 -2.59 -11.58 0.17
CA ILE A 164 -3.15 -10.62 -0.80
C ILE A 164 -3.49 -9.31 -0.09
N ALA A 165 -4.14 -9.37 1.08
CA ALA A 165 -4.48 -8.18 1.85
C ALA A 165 -3.22 -7.37 2.20
N GLU A 166 -2.16 -8.05 2.64
CA GLU A 166 -0.89 -7.40 2.97
C GLU A 166 -0.19 -6.82 1.72
N HIS A 167 -0.23 -7.53 0.59
CA HIS A 167 0.25 -7.01 -0.68
C HIS A 167 -0.45 -5.70 -1.06
N PHE A 168 -1.78 -5.64 -0.91
CA PHE A 168 -2.55 -4.44 -1.17
C PHE A 168 -2.21 -3.30 -0.24
N ARG A 169 -2.04 -3.59 1.06
CA ARG A 169 -1.61 -2.62 2.04
C ARG A 169 -0.27 -1.99 1.64
N CYS A 170 0.68 -2.80 1.19
CA CYS A 170 1.97 -2.32 0.69
C CYS A 170 1.85 -1.41 -0.54
N ILE A 171 0.96 -1.74 -1.48
CA ILE A 171 0.71 -0.86 -2.66
C ILE A 171 0.04 0.44 -2.23
N GLU A 172 -0.91 0.37 -1.30
CA GLU A 172 -1.58 1.55 -0.76
C GLU A 172 -0.59 2.47 -0.03
N ILE A 173 0.36 1.89 0.72
CA ILE A 173 1.44 2.63 1.37
C ILE A 173 2.25 3.39 0.32
N VAL A 174 2.77 2.72 -0.72
CA VAL A 174 3.54 3.43 -1.77
C VAL A 174 2.70 4.38 -2.60
N ARG A 175 1.36 4.26 -2.59
CA ARG A 175 0.45 5.13 -3.35
C ARG A 175 0.08 6.41 -2.63
N LEU A 176 -0.20 6.31 -1.33
CA LEU A 176 -0.75 7.42 -0.55
C LEU A 176 0.34 8.21 0.18
N ILE A 177 1.51 7.62 0.34
CA ILE A 177 2.54 8.17 1.22
C ILE A 177 3.71 8.67 0.40
N GLU A 178 4.06 9.93 0.60
CA GLU A 178 5.35 10.44 0.13
C GLU A 178 6.45 9.88 1.00
N ILE A 179 7.41 9.21 0.37
CA ILE A 179 8.57 8.64 1.04
C ILE A 179 9.71 9.66 0.98
N TYR A 180 10.02 10.25 2.12
CA TYR A 180 11.15 11.17 2.25
C TYR A 180 12.42 10.42 2.65
N SER A 181 13.53 10.76 2.01
CA SER A 181 14.85 10.24 2.31
C SER A 181 15.83 11.40 2.58
N TYR A 182 16.92 11.06 3.27
CA TYR A 182 18.01 12.00 3.51
C TYR A 182 18.89 12.13 2.25
N ASN A 183 19.27 13.36 1.93
CA ASN A 183 20.33 13.63 0.97
C ASN A 183 21.72 13.38 1.61
N THR A 184 22.78 13.58 0.83
CA THR A 184 24.18 13.37 1.26
C THR A 184 24.61 14.25 2.43
N ASP A 185 23.90 15.35 2.70
CA ASP A 185 24.17 16.25 3.81
C ASP A 185 23.40 15.86 5.09
N GLY A 186 22.65 14.75 5.07
CA GLY A 186 21.82 14.32 6.21
C GLY A 186 20.55 15.15 6.39
N ARG A 187 20.03 15.76 5.31
CA ARG A 187 18.80 16.57 5.31
C ARG A 187 17.72 15.93 4.46
N LEU A 188 16.46 16.04 4.87
CA LEU A 188 15.36 15.59 4.03
C LEU A 188 15.24 16.44 2.76
N GLU A 189 15.06 15.76 1.64
CA GLU A 189 14.72 16.42 0.37
C GLU A 189 13.25 16.80 0.38
N LEU A 190 12.97 18.05 0.73
CA LEU A 190 11.62 18.59 0.90
C LEU A 190 11.14 19.37 -0.34
N SER A 191 11.74 19.15 -1.51
CA SER A 191 11.19 19.65 -2.78
C SER A 191 9.83 19.00 -3.05
N GLY A 192 8.85 19.81 -3.44
CA GLY A 192 7.48 19.33 -3.65
C GLY A 192 6.70 18.94 -2.38
N TYR A 193 7.19 19.30 -1.18
CA TYR A 193 6.47 19.03 0.06
C TYR A 193 5.03 19.57 0.03
N ASN A 194 4.09 18.69 0.30
CA ASN A 194 2.67 18.99 0.44
C ASN A 194 2.22 18.62 1.86
N PHE A 195 1.74 19.62 2.62
CA PHE A 195 1.32 19.43 4.01
C PHE A 195 0.09 18.51 4.14
N GLU A 196 -0.72 18.38 3.09
CA GLU A 196 -1.92 17.53 3.04
C GLU A 196 -1.60 16.04 2.81
N GLN A 197 -0.39 15.73 2.34
CA GLN A 197 0.00 14.36 2.00
C GLN A 197 0.49 13.59 3.23
N GLU A 198 0.04 12.34 3.35
CA GLU A 198 0.61 11.39 4.31
C GLU A 198 2.08 11.14 3.95
N ARG A 199 2.93 11.01 4.97
CA ARG A 199 4.39 11.07 4.78
C ARG A 199 5.12 10.18 5.76
N ILE A 200 6.11 9.48 5.23
CA ILE A 200 7.02 8.67 6.04
C ILE A 200 8.45 9.02 5.68
N VAL A 201 9.30 9.12 6.69
CA VAL A 201 10.75 9.23 6.52
C VAL A 201 11.35 7.84 6.70
N VAL A 202 12.17 7.40 5.76
CA VAL A 202 12.92 6.15 5.92
C VAL A 202 14.27 6.48 6.52
N GLU A 203 14.45 6.08 7.78
CA GLU A 203 15.70 6.25 8.47
C GLU A 203 16.59 5.03 8.27
N CYS A 204 17.90 5.23 8.42
CA CYS A 204 18.83 4.11 8.46
C CYS A 204 18.56 3.23 9.69
N LEU A 205 18.88 1.94 9.58
CA LEU A 205 18.92 1.03 10.73
C LEU A 205 19.97 1.52 11.73
N ASP A 206 19.83 1.17 13.01
CA ASP A 206 20.79 1.53 14.07
C ASP A 206 22.21 0.97 13.81
N ALA A 207 22.32 -0.05 12.94
CA ALA A 207 23.60 -0.56 12.42
C ALA A 207 24.34 0.42 11.50
N CYS A 208 23.68 1.49 11.05
CA CYS A 208 24.30 2.52 10.23
C CYS A 208 25.13 3.46 11.10
N SER A 209 26.35 3.78 10.65
CA SER A 209 27.25 4.68 11.38
C SER A 209 26.85 6.17 11.28
N CYS A 210 25.64 6.49 10.80
CA CYS A 210 25.18 7.86 10.67
C CYS A 210 24.65 8.37 12.01
N SER A 211 25.32 9.38 12.59
CA SER A 211 24.87 10.01 13.83
C SER A 211 23.70 10.96 13.54
N ARG A 212 22.53 10.69 14.12
CA ARG A 212 21.43 11.68 14.17
C ARG A 212 21.80 12.74 15.20
N GLN A 213 22.22 13.91 14.73
CA GLN A 213 22.49 15.03 15.62
C GLN A 213 21.17 15.74 15.93
N GLN A 214 20.70 15.58 17.17
CA GLN A 214 19.58 16.35 17.68
C GLN A 214 20.01 17.80 17.89
N LYS A 215 19.17 18.75 17.47
CA LYS A 215 19.46 20.17 17.65
C LYS A 215 19.27 20.58 19.10
N THR A 216 20.07 21.55 19.53
CA THR A 216 19.87 22.19 20.83
C THR A 216 18.64 23.09 20.74
N VAL A 217 17.65 22.79 21.59
CA VAL A 217 16.40 23.53 21.65
C VAL A 217 16.12 24.00 23.06
N VAL A 218 15.50 25.17 23.19
CA VAL A 218 15.18 25.78 24.49
C VAL A 218 13.68 25.99 24.62
N VAL A 219 13.15 25.72 25.81
CA VAL A 219 11.77 26.10 26.15
C VAL A 219 11.78 27.56 26.57
N TYR A 220 10.95 28.37 25.90
CA TYR A 220 10.82 29.78 26.16
C TYR A 220 9.36 30.12 26.45
N TYR A 221 9.11 30.93 27.47
CA TYR A 221 7.78 31.46 27.72
C TYR A 221 7.58 32.70 26.85
N GLU A 222 6.68 32.62 25.88
CA GLU A 222 6.46 33.70 24.91
C GLU A 222 5.65 34.84 25.52
N GLU A 223 4.37 34.60 25.80
CA GLU A 223 3.41 35.57 26.30
C GLU A 223 2.19 34.84 26.89
N VAL A 224 1.38 35.54 27.68
CA VAL A 224 0.22 34.95 28.39
C VAL A 224 -0.75 34.21 27.47
N SER A 225 -0.95 34.70 26.25
CA SER A 225 -1.88 34.10 25.28
C SER A 225 -1.33 32.84 24.58
N ARG A 226 -0.01 32.63 24.59
CA ARG A 226 0.66 31.54 23.87
C ARG A 226 1.34 30.52 24.79
N GLY A 227 1.69 30.92 26.01
CA GLY A 227 2.36 30.08 26.98
C GLY A 227 3.80 29.73 26.58
N PHE A 228 4.16 28.46 26.75
CA PHE A 228 5.50 27.95 26.46
C PHE A 228 5.63 27.50 25.00
N ALA A 229 6.77 27.81 24.39
CA ALA A 229 7.16 27.42 23.04
C ALA A 229 8.59 26.86 23.00
N ILE A 230 8.98 26.27 21.86
CA ILE A 230 10.37 25.87 21.59
C ILE A 230 11.02 26.82 20.59
N ARG A 231 12.28 27.19 20.86
CA ARG A 231 13.18 27.86 19.91
C ARG A 231 14.42 27.01 19.66
N VAL A 232 14.96 27.02 18.43
CA VAL A 232 16.29 26.44 18.18
C VAL A 232 17.33 27.39 18.76
N ALA A 233 18.31 26.86 19.50
CA ALA A 233 19.43 27.64 20.03
C ALA A 233 20.58 27.82 19.01
N GLU A 234 20.41 27.32 17.79
CA GLU A 234 21.41 27.29 16.72
C GLU A 234 20.76 27.42 15.35
N LYS A 235 21.57 27.72 14.32
CA LYS A 235 21.10 27.73 12.93
C LYS A 235 20.65 26.33 12.52
N ASN A 236 19.57 26.28 11.76
CA ASN A 236 18.98 25.02 11.34
C ASN A 236 18.56 25.11 9.87
N LYS A 237 19.04 24.23 9.00
CA LYS A 237 18.68 24.30 7.57
C LYS A 237 17.39 23.57 7.29
N LYS A 238 16.70 23.95 6.20
CA LYS A 238 15.55 23.20 5.68
C LYS A 238 15.90 21.71 5.52
N GLY A 239 15.03 20.84 6.01
CA GLY A 239 15.18 19.39 5.98
C GLY A 239 16.01 18.81 7.12
N GLU A 240 16.66 19.62 7.96
CA GLU A 240 17.42 19.11 9.11
C GLU A 240 16.49 18.56 10.20
N PHE A 241 16.93 17.48 10.84
CA PHE A 241 16.26 16.89 11.99
C PHE A 241 16.41 17.80 13.21
N VAL A 242 15.31 18.09 13.89
CA VAL A 242 15.26 18.92 15.09
C VAL A 242 15.32 18.04 16.33
N CYS A 243 14.28 17.24 16.52
CA CYS A 243 14.11 16.32 17.64
C CYS A 243 13.04 15.28 17.34
N GLU A 244 12.89 14.30 18.22
CA GLU A 244 11.80 13.33 18.16
C GLU A 244 10.59 13.82 18.97
N HIS A 245 9.38 13.49 18.53
CA HIS A 245 8.17 13.65 19.33
C HIS A 245 7.91 12.38 20.14
N VAL A 246 8.03 12.49 21.47
CA VAL A 246 7.99 11.35 22.39
C VAL A 246 6.74 11.42 23.27
N GLY A 247 6.08 10.27 23.44
CA GLY A 247 5.00 10.07 24.38
C GLY A 247 4.45 8.65 24.36
N ASP A 248 3.32 8.45 25.02
CA ASP A 248 2.66 7.14 25.09
C ASP A 248 1.87 6.85 23.82
N ILE A 249 2.03 5.67 23.22
CA ILE A 249 1.15 5.23 22.13
C ILE A 249 -0.21 4.86 22.73
N LYS A 250 -1.27 5.54 22.30
CA LYS A 250 -2.65 5.34 22.75
C LYS A 250 -3.59 5.15 21.57
N VAL A 251 -4.71 4.47 21.80
CA VAL A 251 -5.79 4.39 20.82
C VAL A 251 -6.47 5.76 20.72
N ALA A 252 -6.42 6.39 19.55
CA ALA A 252 -6.90 7.73 19.27
C ALA A 252 -8.42 7.89 19.51
N LYS A 253 -9.18 6.80 19.39
CA LYS A 253 -10.63 6.73 19.64
C LYS A 253 -11.00 6.37 21.09
N GLU A 254 -10.03 6.12 21.96
CA GLU A 254 -10.33 5.62 23.31
C GLU A 254 -11.10 6.67 24.13
N ASN A 255 -12.38 6.36 24.39
CA ASN A 255 -13.20 7.07 25.35
C ASN A 255 -13.07 6.34 26.69
N GLN A 256 -12.13 6.77 27.52
CA GLN A 256 -11.99 6.21 28.86
C GLN A 256 -13.25 6.55 29.67
N THR A 257 -14.08 5.54 29.96
CA THR A 257 -15.18 5.58 30.94
C THR A 257 -16.07 6.84 30.86
N GLY A 258 -16.49 7.23 29.64
CA GLY A 258 -17.41 8.36 29.43
C GLY A 258 -16.80 9.76 29.59
N LYS A 259 -15.48 9.89 29.85
CA LYS A 259 -14.77 11.18 29.79
C LYS A 259 -14.00 11.28 28.46
N LYS A 260 -14.21 12.36 27.73
CA LYS A 260 -13.45 12.68 26.51
C LYS A 260 -11.98 12.87 26.92
N ARG A 261 -11.09 12.03 26.38
CA ARG A 261 -9.65 12.17 26.57
C ARG A 261 -9.20 13.54 26.04
N ASP A 262 -8.33 14.22 26.78
CA ASP A 262 -7.66 15.41 26.25
C ASP A 262 -6.68 15.00 25.15
N LYS A 263 -6.92 15.53 23.94
CA LYS A 263 -6.13 15.23 22.73
C LYS A 263 -5.18 16.36 22.36
N SER A 264 -5.06 17.38 23.21
CA SER A 264 -4.22 18.58 22.96
C SER A 264 -2.75 18.24 22.68
N TYR A 265 -2.30 17.07 23.16
CA TYR A 265 -0.93 16.58 23.07
C TYR A 265 -0.78 15.34 22.18
N ASP A 266 -1.80 15.03 21.37
CA ASP A 266 -1.78 13.87 20.48
C ASP A 266 -1.14 14.21 19.13
N ALA A 267 -0.19 13.39 18.72
CA ALA A 267 0.30 13.30 17.37
C ALA A 267 -0.21 12.00 16.73
N ALA A 268 -1.22 12.11 15.85
CA ALA A 268 -1.80 10.96 15.15
C ALA A 268 -0.75 10.23 14.30
N LEU A 269 -0.86 8.90 14.26
CA LEU A 269 -0.15 8.05 13.31
C LEU A 269 -1.11 7.80 12.14
N LYS A 270 -0.81 8.35 10.97
CA LYS A 270 -1.63 8.18 9.76
C LYS A 270 -1.11 7.08 8.86
N VAL A 271 0.21 6.82 8.91
CA VAL A 271 0.87 5.80 8.09
C VAL A 271 0.86 4.44 8.78
N TYR A 272 1.26 4.37 10.06
CA TYR A 272 1.33 3.10 10.78
C TYR A 272 -0.04 2.49 11.08
N ASP A 273 -0.88 3.26 11.76
CA ASP A 273 -2.23 2.87 12.15
C ASP A 273 -3.04 4.12 12.52
N LYS A 274 -4.09 4.40 11.73
CA LYS A 274 -4.97 5.57 11.87
C LYS A 274 -5.76 5.59 13.18
N GLU A 275 -5.77 4.47 13.91
CA GLU A 275 -6.39 4.36 15.23
C GLU A 275 -5.43 4.65 16.37
N LEU A 276 -4.14 4.90 16.10
CA LEU A 276 -3.12 5.17 17.12
C LEU A 276 -2.65 6.64 17.08
N ALA A 277 -2.22 7.12 18.25
CA ALA A 277 -1.58 8.42 18.39
C ALA A 277 -0.48 8.35 19.47
N ILE A 278 0.59 9.12 19.28
CA ILE A 278 1.58 9.37 20.33
C ILE A 278 1.08 10.53 21.19
N CYS A 279 0.87 10.28 22.49
CA CYS A 279 0.32 11.24 23.44
C CYS A 279 1.40 11.73 24.40
N SER A 280 1.71 13.02 24.33
CA SER A 280 2.77 13.68 25.11
C SER A 280 2.26 14.38 26.39
N ALA A 281 1.08 13.98 26.89
CA ALA A 281 0.47 14.60 28.06
C ALA A 281 1.22 14.29 29.37
N ASN A 282 1.61 13.01 29.57
CA ASN A 282 2.18 12.51 30.83
C ASN A 282 3.63 12.03 30.68
N ILE A 283 3.92 11.25 29.64
CA ILE A 283 5.27 10.78 29.30
C ILE A 283 5.75 11.58 28.10
N VAL A 284 6.91 12.22 28.23
CA VAL A 284 7.21 13.33 27.33
C VAL A 284 8.67 13.75 27.27
N ASN A 285 9.05 14.43 26.19
CA ASN A 285 10.29 15.20 26.05
C ASN A 285 10.00 16.68 25.74
N ILE A 286 11.02 17.44 25.36
CA ILE A 286 10.88 18.89 25.08
C ILE A 286 9.87 19.18 23.95
N SER A 287 9.65 18.26 23.00
CA SER A 287 8.80 18.47 21.83
C SER A 287 7.34 18.80 22.13
N ARG A 288 6.83 18.50 23.33
CA ARG A 288 5.46 18.86 23.75
C ARG A 288 5.17 20.35 23.77
N PHE A 289 6.23 21.16 23.86
CA PHE A 289 6.16 22.61 23.87
C PHE A 289 6.24 23.19 22.46
N MET A 290 6.26 22.38 21.41
CA MET A 290 6.20 22.88 20.03
C MET A 290 4.85 23.53 19.76
N ALA A 291 4.86 24.80 19.36
CA ALA A 291 3.65 25.54 18.96
C ALA A 291 3.26 25.23 17.49
N HIS A 292 2.63 26.15 16.74
CA HIS A 292 2.30 26.01 15.29
C HIS A 292 3.11 26.96 14.35
N ALA A 293 4.04 26.42 13.50
CA ALA A 293 4.88 27.06 12.46
C ALA A 293 6.36 26.56 12.32
N CYS A 294 6.85 26.39 11.08
CA CYS A 294 8.27 26.18 10.70
C CYS A 294 8.87 24.78 10.87
N ALA A 295 8.15 23.80 11.40
CA ALA A 295 8.59 22.41 11.44
C ALA A 295 7.48 21.43 11.09
N ILE A 296 7.88 20.23 10.68
CA ILE A 296 6.97 19.19 10.23
C ILE A 296 7.17 17.93 11.04
N PHE A 297 6.05 17.32 11.41
CA PHE A 297 6.02 16.02 12.05
C PHE A 297 5.89 14.98 10.95
N MET A 298 6.81 14.04 10.91
CA MET A 298 6.84 12.95 9.96
C MET A 298 6.95 11.64 10.72
N GLU A 299 6.12 10.66 10.36
CA GLU A 299 6.29 9.31 10.85
C GLU A 299 7.63 8.77 10.34
N ALA A 300 8.43 8.21 11.24
CA ALA A 300 9.73 7.67 10.92
C ALA A 300 9.62 6.15 10.83
N TYR A 301 10.04 5.61 9.69
CA TYR A 301 10.33 4.20 9.51
C TYR A 301 11.76 3.91 9.95
N ASN A 302 11.86 3.29 11.11
CA ASN A 302 13.14 2.87 11.68
C ASN A 302 12.96 1.50 12.35
N ARG A 303 13.97 0.64 12.23
CA ARG A 303 14.11 -0.60 13.00
C ARG A 303 15.54 -0.72 13.50
N GLU A 304 15.71 -1.30 14.67
CA GLU A 304 17.05 -1.65 15.20
C GLU A 304 17.71 -2.72 14.31
N THR A 305 16.97 -3.78 13.98
CA THR A 305 17.37 -4.85 13.05
C THR A 305 16.24 -5.19 12.08
N GLU A 306 16.54 -5.90 10.99
CA GLU A 306 15.50 -6.36 10.04
C GLU A 306 14.44 -7.23 10.71
N SER A 307 14.84 -8.02 11.71
CA SER A 307 13.99 -8.91 12.50
C SER A 307 13.21 -8.20 13.63
N SER A 308 13.58 -6.97 13.98
CA SER A 308 12.93 -6.23 15.07
C SER A 308 11.54 -5.74 14.64
N ALA A 309 10.61 -5.69 15.59
CA ALA A 309 9.32 -5.05 15.38
C ALA A 309 9.52 -3.56 15.06
N ILE A 310 8.69 -3.02 14.16
CA ILE A 310 8.68 -1.58 13.91
C ILE A 310 7.97 -0.92 15.08
N VAL A 311 8.64 0.04 15.70
CA VAL A 311 8.03 0.93 16.69
C VAL A 311 7.69 2.25 15.99
N PRO A 312 6.41 2.67 15.97
CA PRO A 312 6.04 3.96 15.40
C PRO A 312 6.76 5.11 16.11
N ARG A 313 7.46 5.94 15.34
CA ARG A 313 8.18 7.12 15.82
C ARG A 313 7.77 8.33 15.00
N ILE A 314 7.89 9.52 15.57
CA ILE A 314 7.64 10.77 14.86
C ILE A 314 8.88 11.66 14.96
N GLY A 315 9.55 11.88 13.84
CA GLY A 315 10.62 12.85 13.72
C GLY A 315 10.07 14.24 13.43
N VAL A 316 10.72 15.26 14.01
CA VAL A 316 10.45 16.67 13.71
C VAL A 316 11.57 17.23 12.85
N TYR A 317 11.21 17.84 11.73
CA TYR A 317 12.17 18.36 10.74
C TYR A 317 11.89 19.84 10.45
N ALA A 318 12.92 20.60 10.13
CA ALA A 318 12.79 22.00 9.74
C ALA A 318 12.17 22.13 8.34
N LEU A 319 11.10 22.91 8.21
CA LEU A 319 10.41 23.14 6.94
C LEU A 319 11.10 24.20 6.07
N LYS A 320 11.88 25.08 6.70
CA LYS A 320 12.65 26.15 6.08
C LYS A 320 13.95 26.37 6.87
N ASN A 321 14.84 27.19 6.32
CA ASN A 321 16.03 27.62 7.05
C ASN A 321 15.61 28.47 8.26
N ILE A 322 16.30 28.27 9.37
CA ILE A 322 16.24 29.07 10.58
C ILE A 322 17.58 29.79 10.69
N GLU A 323 17.57 31.08 10.38
CA GLU A 323 18.79 31.87 10.16
C GLU A 323 19.36 32.47 11.44
N GLU A 324 18.51 32.72 12.45
CA GLU A 324 18.90 33.35 13.72
C GLU A 324 18.57 32.46 14.92
N ALA A 325 19.60 32.19 15.73
CA ALA A 325 19.49 31.43 16.96
C ALA A 325 18.60 32.19 17.96
N GLY A 326 17.59 31.52 18.51
CA GLY A 326 16.72 32.10 19.52
C GLY A 326 15.65 33.06 19.00
N GLU A 327 15.54 33.33 17.69
CA GLU A 327 14.46 34.17 17.14
C GLU A 327 13.30 33.34 16.55
N GLU A 328 13.62 32.18 15.98
CA GLU A 328 12.64 31.47 15.16
C GLU A 328 11.95 30.31 15.88
N LYS A 329 10.62 30.35 15.80
CA LYS A 329 9.70 29.42 16.44
C LYS A 329 9.79 28.07 15.74
N ILE A 330 10.09 27.00 16.49
CA ILE A 330 9.91 25.64 15.99
C ILE A 330 8.54 25.16 16.41
N SER A 331 7.76 24.83 15.43
CA SER A 331 6.38 24.54 15.67
C SER A 331 5.75 23.73 14.55
N SER A 332 4.79 22.87 14.87
CA SER A 332 4.28 21.87 13.94
C SER A 332 2.98 22.30 13.27
N GLU A 333 2.85 22.03 11.97
CA GLU A 333 1.62 22.32 11.19
C GLU A 333 0.42 21.39 11.55
N ARG A 334 0.47 20.62 12.65
CA ARG A 334 -0.56 19.60 12.97
C ARG A 334 -1.78 20.07 13.75
N HIS A 335 -1.79 21.29 14.31
CA HIS A 335 -2.87 21.68 15.24
C HIS A 335 -4.21 22.05 14.60
N THR A 336 -4.34 22.16 13.27
CA THR A 336 -5.60 22.52 12.60
C THR A 336 -6.63 21.38 12.53
N GLU A 337 -6.27 20.12 12.80
CA GLU A 337 -7.24 19.02 12.87
C GLU A 337 -7.96 18.91 14.24
N MET A 338 -7.55 19.70 15.24
CA MET A 338 -8.14 19.63 16.59
C MET A 338 -9.46 20.40 16.77
N ARG A 339 -9.92 21.16 15.77
CA ARG A 339 -11.17 21.95 15.86
C ARG A 339 -12.34 21.45 15.01
N SER A 340 -12.22 20.36 14.24
CA SER A 340 -13.26 19.96 13.29
C SER A 340 -13.71 18.48 13.34
N LEU A 341 -13.37 17.73 14.39
CA LEU A 341 -13.90 16.36 14.57
C LEU A 341 -15.43 16.29 14.74
N ASP A 342 -16.12 17.41 14.93
CA ASP A 342 -17.59 17.49 14.97
C ASP A 342 -18.22 17.76 13.58
N ALA A 343 -17.43 17.91 12.50
CA ALA A 343 -17.92 18.30 11.17
C ALA A 343 -17.93 17.17 10.10
N LEU A 344 -17.44 15.98 10.40
CA LEU A 344 -17.54 14.84 9.48
C LEU A 344 -18.89 14.14 9.65
N LYS A 345 -19.94 14.70 9.03
CA LYS A 345 -21.08 13.88 8.59
C LYS A 345 -20.54 12.89 7.56
N GLU A 346 -20.79 11.61 7.78
CA GLU A 346 -20.43 10.53 6.86
C GLU A 346 -20.89 10.88 5.42
N PRO A 347 -20.01 10.78 4.41
CA PRO A 347 -20.48 10.72 3.03
C PRO A 347 -21.22 9.40 2.88
N LYS A 348 -22.51 9.48 2.51
CA LYS A 348 -23.28 8.33 2.04
C LYS A 348 -22.47 7.66 0.93
N LEU A 349 -22.28 6.35 1.05
CA LEU A 349 -21.78 5.51 -0.03
C LEU A 349 -22.66 5.76 -1.27
N GLU A 350 -22.18 6.57 -2.19
CA GLU A 350 -22.68 6.57 -3.56
C GLU A 350 -22.11 5.34 -4.27
N THR A 351 -23.00 4.74 -5.04
CA THR A 351 -23.00 3.37 -5.50
C THR A 351 -21.90 3.07 -6.51
N ILE A 352 -21.36 1.87 -6.39
CA ILE A 352 -20.43 1.21 -7.31
C ILE A 352 -21.17 0.91 -8.62
N GLU A 353 -21.38 1.90 -9.49
CA GLU A 353 -22.04 1.70 -10.80
C GLU A 353 -21.14 2.01 -12.00
N GLU A 354 -20.12 2.86 -11.84
CA GLU A 354 -19.23 3.25 -12.95
C GLU A 354 -18.32 2.10 -13.42
N GLY A 355 -17.91 1.21 -12.51
CA GLY A 355 -17.12 0.02 -12.86
C GLY A 355 -17.92 -1.11 -13.53
N GLN A 356 -19.26 -1.07 -13.48
CA GLN A 356 -20.10 -2.09 -14.12
C GLN A 356 -20.44 -1.74 -15.58
N GLN A 357 -20.50 -0.45 -15.94
CA GLN A 357 -20.78 -0.01 -17.31
C GLN A 357 -19.63 -0.30 -18.27
N GLU A 358 -18.38 -0.07 -17.85
CA GLU A 358 -17.18 -0.37 -18.66
C GLU A 358 -17.02 -1.88 -18.95
N PHE A 359 -17.51 -2.75 -18.05
CA PHE A 359 -17.45 -4.20 -18.20
C PHE A 359 -18.63 -4.81 -18.99
N GLN A 360 -19.81 -4.18 -18.95
CA GLN A 360 -20.92 -4.59 -19.84
C GLN A 360 -20.59 -4.32 -21.32
N GLU A 361 -19.77 -3.31 -21.61
CA GLU A 361 -19.29 -3.02 -22.96
C GLU A 361 -18.22 -4.03 -23.42
N TYR A 362 -17.41 -4.53 -22.50
CA TYR A 362 -16.46 -5.63 -22.74
C TYR A 362 -17.17 -6.95 -23.07
N ASN A 363 -18.24 -7.30 -22.34
CA ASN A 363 -19.02 -8.53 -22.58
C ASN A 363 -19.87 -8.50 -23.87
N LYS A 364 -20.23 -7.31 -24.39
CA LYS A 364 -20.96 -7.19 -25.67
C LYS A 364 -20.12 -7.59 -26.90
N LYS A 365 -18.80 -7.65 -26.79
CA LYS A 365 -17.89 -7.99 -27.90
C LYS A 365 -17.61 -9.50 -28.04
N CYS A 366 -18.05 -10.33 -27.10
CA CYS A 366 -17.94 -11.79 -27.20
C CYS A 366 -19.32 -12.44 -27.47
N VAL A 367 -19.78 -12.39 -28.72
CA VAL A 367 -20.97 -13.14 -29.15
C VAL A 367 -20.54 -14.46 -29.76
N CYS A 368 -20.73 -15.56 -29.02
CA CYS A 368 -20.94 -16.87 -29.61
C CYS A 368 -22.30 -17.40 -29.14
N VAL A 369 -23.12 -17.72 -30.12
CA VAL A 369 -24.53 -18.05 -30.05
C VAL A 369 -24.77 -19.37 -29.31
N ARG A 370 -25.54 -19.32 -28.21
CA ARG A 370 -26.44 -20.42 -27.83
C ARG A 370 -27.77 -19.84 -27.37
N LYS A 371 -28.83 -20.16 -28.11
CA LYS A 371 -30.22 -19.88 -27.74
C LYS A 371 -30.59 -20.75 -26.54
N VAL A 372 -31.01 -20.13 -25.45
CA VAL A 372 -31.73 -20.79 -24.33
C VAL A 372 -33.20 -20.36 -24.43
N PRO A 373 -34.18 -21.26 -24.30
CA PRO A 373 -35.59 -20.90 -24.43
C PRO A 373 -36.08 -20.06 -23.25
N LYS A 374 -37.02 -19.14 -23.52
CA LYS A 374 -37.66 -18.27 -22.53
C LYS A 374 -38.46 -19.11 -21.51
N PRO A 375 -38.41 -18.79 -20.20
CA PRO A 375 -39.33 -19.37 -19.24
C PRO A 375 -40.70 -18.69 -19.35
N GLU A 376 -41.77 -19.49 -19.24
CA GLU A 376 -43.15 -19.04 -19.14
C GLU A 376 -43.43 -18.36 -17.78
N PRO A 377 -44.35 -17.38 -17.73
CA PRO A 377 -44.66 -16.65 -16.51
C PRO A 377 -45.53 -17.48 -15.55
N ILE A 378 -45.18 -17.45 -14.27
CA ILE A 378 -45.99 -18.00 -13.17
C ILE A 378 -47.04 -16.93 -12.76
N PRO A 379 -48.32 -17.28 -12.53
CA PRO A 379 -49.36 -16.32 -12.18
C PRO A 379 -49.25 -15.82 -10.74
N GLU A 380 -49.42 -14.51 -10.56
CA GLU A 380 -49.64 -13.87 -9.26
C GLU A 380 -51.03 -14.24 -8.73
N GLU A 381 -51.10 -14.97 -7.62
CA GLU A 381 -52.27 -14.89 -6.75
C GLU A 381 -51.96 -15.21 -5.29
N LYS A 382 -52.58 -14.41 -4.41
CA LYS A 382 -52.77 -14.54 -2.95
C LYS A 382 -51.77 -13.83 -2.04
N LEU A 383 -51.86 -12.50 -2.09
CA LEU A 383 -51.61 -11.63 -0.95
C LEU A 383 -52.93 -11.42 -0.17
N LYS A 384 -53.19 -12.19 0.90
CA LYS A 384 -54.17 -11.81 1.93
C LYS A 384 -53.80 -12.35 3.33
N ARG A 385 -53.53 -11.37 4.21
CA ARG A 385 -53.84 -11.30 5.65
C ARG A 385 -53.16 -12.31 6.59
N ASN A 386 -52.42 -11.78 7.56
CA ASN A 386 -52.97 -11.62 8.92
C ASN A 386 -52.15 -10.61 9.74
N HIS A 387 -52.87 -9.61 10.27
CA HIS A 387 -52.54 -8.90 11.50
C HIS A 387 -52.46 -9.89 12.67
N ILE A 388 -51.64 -9.62 13.69
CA ILE A 388 -52.07 -9.43 15.09
C ILE A 388 -50.85 -9.17 16.03
N SER A 389 -51.06 -8.12 16.84
CA SER A 389 -50.59 -7.78 18.20
C SER A 389 -49.12 -7.58 18.56
N GLU A 390 -48.89 -6.34 19.00
CA GLU A 390 -47.98 -5.87 20.03
C GLU A 390 -48.03 -6.71 21.34
N SER A 391 -46.89 -6.87 22.02
CA SER A 391 -46.77 -6.59 23.46
C SER A 391 -45.34 -6.69 24.01
N ASN A 392 -44.92 -5.56 24.60
CA ASN A 392 -44.15 -5.38 25.85
C ASN A 392 -42.60 -5.55 25.91
N PRO A 393 -41.86 -4.46 26.20
CA PRO A 393 -40.43 -4.52 26.54
C PRO A 393 -40.19 -4.79 28.04
N ARG A 394 -39.32 -5.77 28.35
CA ARG A 394 -38.88 -6.05 29.73
C ARG A 394 -37.80 -5.06 30.16
N GLN A 395 -38.09 -4.41 31.28
CA GLN A 395 -37.22 -3.56 32.09
C GLN A 395 -35.99 -4.32 32.60
N MET A 396 -34.79 -3.73 32.43
CA MET A 396 -33.60 -4.11 33.19
C MET A 396 -33.45 -3.20 34.41
N LYS A 397 -33.37 -3.83 35.58
CA LYS A 397 -33.24 -3.19 36.90
C LYS A 397 -31.82 -2.66 37.10
N PHE A 398 -31.72 -1.43 37.59
CA PHE A 398 -30.51 -0.84 38.14
C PHE A 398 -30.13 -1.53 39.46
N ALA A 399 -28.89 -1.97 39.59
CA ALA A 399 -28.29 -2.34 40.87
C ALA A 399 -27.44 -1.15 41.37
N SER A 400 -27.87 -0.59 42.50
CA SER A 400 -27.17 0.41 43.28
C SER A 400 -25.99 -0.22 44.03
N PHE A 401 -24.78 0.31 43.83
CA PHE A 401 -23.62 0.01 44.67
C PHE A 401 -23.42 1.16 45.67
N ASN A 402 -23.54 0.85 46.96
CA ASN A 402 -23.11 1.73 48.05
C ASN A 402 -21.61 1.54 48.31
N PRO A 403 -20.82 2.60 48.52
CA PRO A 403 -19.46 2.47 49.05
C PRO A 403 -19.49 2.29 50.58
N PRO A 404 -18.54 1.53 51.18
CA PRO A 404 -18.39 1.49 52.63
C PRO A 404 -17.60 2.72 53.11
N ASN A 405 -18.15 3.35 54.15
CA ASN A 405 -17.46 4.34 54.97
C ASN A 405 -16.50 3.63 55.95
N THR A 406 -15.26 4.14 55.96
CA THR A 406 -14.36 4.41 57.10
C THR A 406 -14.00 3.29 58.10
N ALA A 407 -12.68 3.06 58.22
CA ALA A 407 -11.94 3.30 59.46
C ALA A 407 -10.55 3.85 59.11
#